data_AF-A0A7S0AG83-F1
#
_entry.id   AF-A0A7S0AG83-F1
#
_cell.length_a   1.000
_cell.length_b   1.000
_cell.length_c   1.000
_cell.angle_alpha   90.00
_cell.angle_beta   90.00
_cell.angle_gamma   90.00
#
_symmetry.space_group_name_H-M   'P 1'
#
loop_
_entity.id
_entity.type
_entity.pdbx_description
1 polymer ?
#
loop_
_entity_poly.entity_id
_entity_poly.type
_entity_poly.pdbx_seq_one_letter_code
_entity_poly.pdbx_strand_id
1 'polypeptide(L)'
;RLLAVGGFCALAVCLGSICMTIRGGQWGPQSLNSNVADITKVQGKSCSNYAGSAKDKYGDGCEWYDDHPEGCGGYDDDDFKSTTMCCACKDSTPGGSDSSKKCHVMYKMADNDLDSAIAGDVEEVIANTAAIEDPRYFPLIFIDRRKNSAGSGRIQGLMAKDGTSPAAHHTGVRYIKKDFGTKKVKVAKEMGEKDADKEETVTAFLTWAFQECMDWDNGAQLLLHFSSHGGGWK
;
A
#
# COMPACT_ATOMS: atom_id res chain seq x y z
N ARG A 1 -26.54 17.79 8.09
CA ARG A 1 -27.31 18.54 9.11
C ARG A 1 -26.44 18.60 10.37
N LEU A 2 -25.93 19.77 10.74
CA LEU A 2 -25.12 19.95 11.96
C LEU A 2 -26.04 19.94 13.18
N LEU A 3 -25.69 19.14 14.20
CA LEU A 3 -26.19 19.28 15.56
C LEU A 3 -25.00 19.70 16.43
N ALA A 4 -25.05 20.94 16.93
CA ALA A 4 -24.15 21.43 17.95
C ALA A 4 -24.82 21.24 19.32
N VAL A 5 -24.23 20.43 20.18
CA VAL A 5 -24.54 20.44 21.62
C VAL A 5 -23.20 20.45 22.36
N GLY A 6 -22.94 21.52 23.11
CA GLY A 6 -22.00 21.54 24.22
C GLY A 6 -20.52 21.35 23.89
N GLY A 7 -19.86 22.43 23.46
CA GLY A 7 -18.56 22.82 24.02
C GLY A 7 -17.35 21.88 23.88
N PHE A 8 -17.14 21.18 22.77
CA PHE A 8 -15.80 20.74 22.34
C PHE A 8 -15.82 20.58 20.80
N CYS A 9 -14.95 21.31 20.09
CA CYS A 9 -14.84 21.18 18.64
C CYS A 9 -13.96 19.96 18.32
N ALA A 10 -14.59 18.79 18.20
CA ALA A 10 -13.95 17.60 17.62
C ALA A 10 -14.41 17.50 16.15
N LEU A 11 -13.47 17.64 15.21
CA LEU A 11 -13.72 17.31 13.81
C LEU A 11 -13.74 15.78 13.72
N ALA A 12 -14.93 15.19 13.70
CA ALA A 12 -15.11 13.78 13.39
C ALA A 12 -15.35 13.64 11.88
N VAL A 13 -14.44 12.96 11.18
CA VAL A 13 -14.69 12.48 9.82
C VAL A 13 -15.17 11.04 9.95
N CYS A 14 -16.46 10.81 9.71
CA CYS A 14 -17.04 9.46 9.69
C CYS A 14 -17.12 8.96 8.26
N LEU A 15 -16.55 7.79 7.99
CA LEU A 15 -16.83 6.97 6.79
C LEU A 15 -17.49 5.67 7.28
N GLY A 16 -18.82 5.61 7.20
CA GLY A 16 -19.59 4.45 7.67
C GLY A 16 -19.53 4.26 9.19
N SER A 17 -19.38 3.00 9.64
CA SER A 17 -19.45 2.62 11.07
C SER A 17 -18.18 2.88 11.89
N ILE A 18 -17.15 3.50 11.30
CA ILE A 18 -15.88 3.77 11.98
C ILE A 18 -15.72 5.28 12.14
N CYS A 19 -15.57 5.71 13.39
CA CYS A 19 -15.33 7.10 13.76
C CYS A 19 -13.96 7.19 14.42
N MET A 20 -13.08 8.03 13.85
CA MET A 20 -11.76 8.28 14.41
C MET A 20 -11.79 9.68 15.06
N THR A 21 -11.64 9.72 16.39
CA THR A 21 -11.52 10.97 17.13
C THR A 21 -10.05 11.37 17.27
N ILE A 22 -9.69 12.53 16.72
CA ILE A 22 -8.43 13.19 17.05
C ILE A 22 -8.68 14.03 18.30
N ARG A 23 -8.01 13.72 19.41
CA ARG A 23 -7.90 14.62 20.55
C ARG A 23 -6.47 15.13 20.67
N GLY A 24 -6.35 16.46 20.61
CA GLY A 24 -5.38 17.30 21.32
C GLY A 24 -3.92 16.84 21.31
N GLY A 25 -3.09 17.52 20.53
CA GLY A 25 -1.65 17.31 20.50
C GLY A 25 -1.00 17.36 21.89
N GLN A 26 -0.30 16.29 22.25
CA GLN A 26 0.84 16.30 23.16
C GLN A 26 1.61 14.98 22.98
N TRP A 27 2.90 15.09 22.67
CA TRP A 27 3.82 13.96 22.63
C TRP A 27 4.31 13.64 24.05
N GLY A 28 4.10 12.40 24.51
CA GLY A 28 4.62 11.88 25.79
C GLY A 28 4.04 10.50 26.12
N PRO A 29 4.83 9.56 26.67
CA PRO A 29 4.38 8.19 26.86
C PRO A 29 3.52 8.10 28.12
N GLN A 30 2.27 7.66 27.97
CA GLN A 30 1.46 7.25 29.11
C GLN A 30 0.97 5.81 28.91
N SER A 31 1.67 4.91 29.60
CA SER A 31 1.13 3.76 30.34
C SER A 31 -0.12 3.07 29.75
N LEU A 32 0.11 2.16 28.81
CA LEU A 32 -0.67 0.93 28.73
C LEU A 32 0.14 -0.19 29.38
N ASN A 33 -0.13 -0.44 30.67
CA ASN A 33 0.35 -1.63 31.36
C ASN A 33 -0.40 -2.85 30.84
N SER A 34 0.21 -3.58 29.90
CA SER A 34 0.58 -4.99 30.03
C SER A 34 0.99 -5.55 28.66
N ASN A 35 2.22 -6.07 28.59
CA ASN A 35 2.80 -6.86 27.50
C ASN A 35 3.26 -6.11 26.24
N VAL A 36 4.22 -5.19 26.40
CA VAL A 36 5.18 -4.87 25.34
C VAL A 36 6.16 -6.04 25.20
N ALA A 37 5.68 -7.10 24.56
CA ALA A 37 6.46 -8.21 24.03
C ALA A 37 5.67 -8.93 22.93
N ASP A 38 4.97 -8.20 22.05
CA ASP A 38 4.43 -8.82 20.82
C ASP A 38 4.08 -7.82 19.70
N ILE A 39 4.97 -6.88 19.39
CA ILE A 39 4.81 -6.00 18.21
C ILE A 39 5.33 -6.70 16.92
N THR A 40 5.77 -7.95 17.02
CA THR A 40 6.00 -8.87 15.90
C THR A 40 4.74 -9.60 15.42
N LYS A 41 3.59 -9.46 16.09
CA LYS A 41 2.32 -10.07 15.68
C LYS A 41 1.35 -9.03 15.13
N VAL A 42 1.76 -8.31 14.10
CA VAL A 42 0.82 -7.58 13.24
C VAL A 42 -0.03 -8.64 12.54
N GLN A 43 -1.22 -8.88 13.08
CA GLN A 43 -2.32 -9.66 12.49
C GLN A 43 -1.81 -10.83 11.65
N GLY A 44 -1.34 -11.90 12.31
CA GLY A 44 -1.33 -13.19 11.66
C GLY A 44 -2.72 -13.39 11.09
N LYS A 45 -2.82 -13.39 9.75
CA LYS A 45 -3.97 -13.84 8.96
C LYS A 45 -4.64 -14.92 9.81
N SER A 46 -5.80 -14.65 10.41
CA SER A 46 -6.39 -15.60 11.36
C SER A 46 -6.74 -16.84 10.57
N CYS A 47 -5.80 -17.76 10.53
CA CYS A 47 -5.85 -18.92 9.71
C CYS A 47 -6.14 -20.05 10.65
N SER A 48 -7.28 -20.69 10.44
CA SER A 48 -7.64 -21.93 11.09
C SER A 48 -7.44 -23.08 10.12
N ASN A 49 -6.91 -24.18 10.65
CA ASN A 49 -6.90 -25.47 9.97
C ASN A 49 -8.36 -25.95 9.84
N TYR A 50 -8.75 -26.40 8.64
CA TYR A 50 -10.12 -26.86 8.38
C TYR A 50 -10.18 -28.27 7.77
N ALA A 51 -9.09 -29.02 7.88
CA ALA A 51 -9.04 -30.43 7.50
C ALA A 51 -10.01 -31.31 8.32
N GLY A 52 -10.41 -30.89 9.53
CA GLY A 52 -11.26 -31.71 10.39
C GLY A 52 -10.55 -33.01 10.75
N SER A 53 -11.12 -34.15 10.34
CA SER A 53 -10.50 -35.47 10.49
C SER A 53 -9.80 -35.98 9.23
N ALA A 54 -9.85 -35.24 8.12
CA ALA A 54 -9.12 -35.59 6.90
C ALA A 54 -7.62 -35.50 7.16
N LYS A 55 -6.87 -36.43 6.57
CA LYS A 55 -5.43 -36.62 6.72
C LYS A 55 -4.86 -36.97 5.36
N ASP A 56 -3.59 -36.70 5.13
CA ASP A 56 -2.95 -37.08 3.87
C ASP A 56 -2.81 -38.60 3.71
N LYS A 57 -2.23 -39.03 2.57
CA LYS A 57 -2.06 -40.46 2.24
C LYS A 57 -1.21 -41.27 3.23
N TYR A 58 -0.47 -40.61 4.13
CA TYR A 58 0.32 -41.24 5.19
C TYR A 58 -0.34 -41.13 6.57
N GLY A 59 -1.50 -40.48 6.66
CA GLY A 59 -2.25 -40.30 7.89
C GLY A 59 -1.88 -39.03 8.66
N ASP A 60 -1.19 -38.09 8.02
CA ASP A 60 -0.71 -36.87 8.65
C ASP A 60 -1.69 -35.70 8.44
N GLY A 61 -2.06 -35.02 9.53
CA GLY A 61 -2.94 -33.85 9.53
C GLY A 61 -2.15 -32.53 9.51
N CYS A 62 -2.85 -31.40 9.61
CA CYS A 62 -2.22 -30.08 9.55
C CYS A 62 -1.16 -29.85 10.63
N GLU A 63 -1.25 -30.53 11.77
CA GLU A 63 -0.23 -30.54 12.82
C GLU A 63 1.15 -30.95 12.31
N TRP A 64 1.22 -31.88 11.35
CA TRP A 64 2.49 -32.33 10.79
C TRP A 64 3.08 -31.28 9.84
N TYR A 65 2.22 -30.63 9.05
CA TYR A 65 2.61 -29.58 8.11
C TYR A 65 3.00 -28.26 8.80
N ASP A 66 2.53 -28.04 10.03
CA ASP A 66 2.99 -26.92 10.86
C ASP A 66 4.49 -27.07 11.21
N ASP A 67 4.97 -28.31 11.40
CA ASP A 67 6.38 -28.61 11.68
C ASP A 67 7.20 -28.89 10.40
N HIS A 68 6.57 -29.30 9.30
CA HIS A 68 7.19 -29.68 8.03
C HIS A 68 6.57 -28.93 6.82
N PRO A 69 6.69 -27.58 6.76
CA PRO A 69 6.10 -26.78 5.70
C PRO A 69 6.66 -27.10 4.30
N GLU A 70 7.83 -27.75 4.21
CA GLU A 70 8.38 -28.28 2.96
C GLU A 70 7.57 -29.43 2.35
N GLY A 71 6.74 -30.11 3.15
CA GLY A 71 5.87 -31.19 2.69
C GLY A 71 4.58 -30.71 2.03
N CYS A 72 4.25 -29.42 2.15
CA CYS A 72 3.01 -28.84 1.64
C CYS A 72 2.78 -29.15 0.15
N GLY A 73 1.63 -29.75 -0.15
CA GLY A 73 1.20 -30.17 -1.49
C GLY A 73 1.81 -31.47 -2.00
N GLY A 74 2.75 -32.09 -1.28
CA GLY A 74 3.45 -33.30 -1.73
C GLY A 74 2.72 -34.62 -1.44
N TYR A 75 1.89 -34.65 -0.39
CA TYR A 75 1.28 -35.88 0.10
C TYR A 75 -0.26 -35.87 0.08
N ASP A 76 -0.85 -34.78 -0.39
CA ASP A 76 -2.29 -34.59 -0.62
C ASP A 76 -2.99 -35.80 -1.30
N ASP A 77 -4.23 -36.09 -0.91
CA ASP A 77 -5.08 -37.17 -1.44
C ASP A 77 -6.51 -36.70 -1.74
N ASP A 78 -7.47 -37.61 -1.88
CA ASP A 78 -8.82 -37.30 -2.39
C ASP A 78 -9.61 -36.34 -1.49
N ASP A 79 -9.43 -36.40 -0.17
CA ASP A 79 -10.17 -35.59 0.80
C ASP A 79 -9.29 -34.70 1.69
N PHE A 80 -7.96 -34.78 1.57
CA PHE A 80 -7.03 -33.88 2.24
C PHE A 80 -6.11 -33.13 1.25
N LYS A 81 -6.23 -31.80 1.26
CA LYS A 81 -5.38 -30.89 0.46
C LYS A 81 -4.66 -29.90 1.37
N SER A 82 -3.41 -30.18 1.75
CA SER A 82 -2.63 -29.41 2.72
C SER A 82 -2.56 -27.91 2.37
N THR A 83 -2.29 -27.57 1.10
CA THR A 83 -2.19 -26.18 0.59
C THR A 83 -3.47 -25.36 0.73
N THR A 84 -4.61 -26.02 0.89
CA THR A 84 -5.88 -25.35 1.13
C THR A 84 -6.24 -25.44 2.61
N MET A 85 -6.22 -26.64 3.17
CA MET A 85 -6.78 -26.98 4.48
C MET A 85 -5.90 -26.60 5.66
N CYS A 86 -4.58 -26.50 5.45
CA CYS A 86 -3.59 -26.27 6.50
C CYS A 86 -2.94 -24.91 6.39
N CYS A 87 -2.87 -24.21 7.50
CA CYS A 87 -2.41 -22.83 7.55
C CYS A 87 -0.95 -22.66 7.22
N ALA A 88 -0.09 -23.54 7.73
CA ALA A 88 1.32 -23.57 7.38
C ALA A 88 1.58 -23.75 5.87
N CYS A 89 0.60 -24.23 5.12
CA CYS A 89 0.72 -24.49 3.69
C CYS A 89 0.08 -23.43 2.79
N LYS A 90 -0.62 -22.43 3.34
CA LYS A 90 -1.30 -21.41 2.52
C LYS A 90 -0.35 -20.46 1.80
N ASP A 91 0.90 -20.41 2.23
CA ASP A 91 1.96 -19.59 1.62
C ASP A 91 3.09 -20.46 1.01
N SER A 92 2.99 -21.80 1.13
CA SER A 92 4.05 -22.78 0.84
C SER A 92 3.77 -23.58 -0.43
N THR A 93 3.53 -22.90 -1.55
CA THR A 93 3.54 -23.53 -2.88
C THR A 93 4.88 -23.23 -3.57
N PRO A 94 5.74 -24.22 -3.84
CA PRO A 94 6.81 -24.08 -4.82
C PRO A 94 6.17 -23.86 -6.20
N GLY A 95 6.12 -22.59 -6.63
CA GLY A 95 5.34 -22.15 -7.80
C GLY A 95 4.09 -21.33 -7.47
N GLY A 96 3.96 -20.83 -6.23
CA GLY A 96 2.85 -20.00 -5.79
C GLY A 96 2.76 -18.68 -6.52
N SER A 97 1.74 -18.52 -7.36
CA SER A 97 1.29 -17.21 -7.76
C SER A 97 0.73 -16.51 -6.52
N ASP A 98 1.54 -15.69 -5.86
CA ASP A 98 1.10 -14.73 -4.86
C ASP A 98 -0.11 -13.98 -5.44
N SER A 99 -1.30 -14.34 -4.95
CA SER A 99 -2.59 -13.80 -5.41
C SER A 99 -2.98 -12.55 -4.62
N SER A 100 -2.16 -12.14 -3.65
CA SER A 100 -2.43 -10.95 -2.86
C SER A 100 -2.43 -9.70 -3.74
N LYS A 101 -3.40 -8.83 -3.50
CA LYS A 101 -3.41 -7.49 -4.08
C LYS A 101 -2.40 -6.62 -3.35
N LYS A 102 -1.66 -5.80 -4.10
CA LYS A 102 -0.61 -4.92 -3.58
C LYS A 102 -0.97 -3.48 -3.91
N CYS A 103 -1.14 -2.68 -2.87
CA CYS A 103 -1.24 -1.22 -3.00
C CYS A 103 0.13 -0.62 -2.72
N HIS A 104 0.80 -0.13 -3.76
CA HIS A 104 2.15 0.42 -3.66
C HIS A 104 2.06 1.95 -3.61
N VAL A 105 2.25 2.49 -2.41
CA VAL A 105 2.26 3.91 -2.12
C VAL A 105 3.69 4.42 -2.20
N MET A 106 3.98 5.23 -3.20
CA MET A 106 5.29 5.81 -3.46
C MET A 106 5.27 7.31 -3.12
N TYR A 107 6.19 7.73 -2.26
CA TYR A 107 6.39 9.12 -1.88
C TYR A 107 7.71 9.63 -2.46
N LYS A 108 7.63 10.30 -3.61
CA LYS A 108 8.78 10.69 -4.44
C LYS A 108 9.09 12.18 -4.29
N MET A 109 10.20 12.48 -3.61
CA MET A 109 10.61 13.83 -3.25
C MET A 109 11.63 14.33 -4.27
N ALA A 110 11.12 14.91 -5.35
CA ALA A 110 11.91 15.32 -6.49
C ALA A 110 12.30 16.81 -6.47
N ASP A 111 11.92 17.58 -5.44
CA ASP A 111 12.28 19.00 -5.31
C ASP A 111 13.74 19.18 -4.83
N ASN A 112 14.67 18.56 -5.54
CA ASN A 112 16.11 18.63 -5.31
C ASN A 112 16.84 18.34 -6.64
N ASP A 113 18.10 17.93 -6.61
CA ASP A 113 18.91 17.57 -7.78
C ASP A 113 18.67 16.13 -8.28
N LEU A 114 17.88 15.31 -7.57
CA LEU A 114 17.44 13.98 -8.03
C LEU A 114 16.18 14.05 -8.90
N ASP A 115 15.68 15.24 -9.21
CA ASP A 115 14.43 15.48 -9.93
C ASP A 115 14.31 14.64 -11.22
N SER A 116 15.35 14.62 -12.05
CA SER A 116 15.36 13.83 -13.29
C SER A 116 15.39 12.32 -13.04
N ALA A 117 16.13 11.86 -12.03
CA ALA A 117 16.23 10.44 -11.71
C ALA A 117 14.91 9.91 -11.17
N ILE A 118 14.30 10.64 -10.22
CA ILE A 118 13.01 10.29 -9.63
C ILE A 118 11.88 10.33 -10.67
N ALA A 119 11.93 11.24 -11.64
CA ALA A 119 11.02 11.22 -12.77
C ALA A 119 11.18 9.96 -13.63
N GLY A 120 12.43 9.57 -13.90
CA GLY A 120 12.77 8.32 -14.59
C GLY A 120 12.20 7.09 -13.89
N ASP A 121 12.32 6.98 -12.56
CA ASP A 121 11.71 5.90 -11.78
C ASP A 121 10.19 5.82 -12.01
N VAL A 122 9.51 6.97 -12.07
CA VAL A 122 8.07 7.02 -12.32
C VAL A 122 7.77 6.58 -13.76
N GLU A 123 8.59 6.99 -14.74
CA GLU A 123 8.47 6.53 -16.12
C GLU A 123 8.67 5.00 -16.24
N GLU A 124 9.61 4.42 -15.50
CA GLU A 124 9.84 2.98 -15.46
C GLU A 124 8.63 2.21 -14.91
N VAL A 125 8.02 2.72 -13.82
CA VAL A 125 6.78 2.14 -13.29
C VAL A 125 5.66 2.21 -14.33
N ILE A 126 5.51 3.32 -15.03
CA ILE A 126 4.47 3.53 -16.04
C ILE A 126 4.70 2.65 -17.28
N ALA A 127 5.96 2.49 -17.70
CA ALA A 127 6.34 1.70 -18.86
C ALA A 127 6.32 0.18 -18.60
N ASN A 128 6.30 -0.25 -17.33
CA ASN A 128 6.22 -1.65 -16.96
C ASN A 128 4.80 -2.21 -17.23
N THR A 129 4.61 -2.78 -18.42
CA THR A 129 3.33 -3.34 -18.86
C THR A 129 2.84 -4.45 -17.94
N ALA A 130 3.72 -5.34 -17.46
CA ALA A 130 3.33 -6.41 -16.55
C ALA A 130 2.70 -5.84 -15.25
N ALA A 131 3.29 -4.79 -14.67
CA ALA A 131 2.77 -4.14 -13.48
C ALA A 131 1.47 -3.36 -13.76
N ILE A 132 1.44 -2.57 -14.85
CA ILE A 132 0.27 -1.73 -15.17
C ILE A 132 -0.91 -2.56 -15.68
N GLU A 133 -0.70 -3.72 -16.29
CA GLU A 133 -1.78 -4.63 -16.70
C GLU A 133 -2.27 -5.54 -15.57
N ASP A 134 -1.45 -5.85 -14.55
CA ASP A 134 -1.85 -6.73 -13.46
C ASP A 134 -3.01 -6.11 -12.64
N PRO A 135 -4.21 -6.73 -12.59
CA PRO A 135 -5.34 -6.21 -11.83
C PRO A 135 -5.12 -6.22 -10.31
N ARG A 136 -4.04 -6.85 -9.83
CA ARG A 136 -3.67 -6.97 -8.41
C ARG A 136 -2.62 -5.95 -7.98
N TYR A 137 -2.15 -5.08 -8.87
CA TYR A 137 -1.16 -4.05 -8.53
C TYR A 137 -1.75 -2.65 -8.69
N PHE A 138 -1.75 -1.89 -7.59
CA PHE A 138 -2.22 -0.51 -7.53
C PHE A 138 -1.10 0.46 -7.12
N PRO A 139 -0.41 1.10 -8.08
CA PRO A 139 0.54 2.15 -7.78
C PRO A 139 -0.18 3.49 -7.52
N LEU A 140 0.16 4.12 -6.40
CA LEU A 140 -0.23 5.46 -5.99
C LEU A 140 1.04 6.27 -5.73
N ILE A 141 1.23 7.37 -6.44
CA ILE A 141 2.51 8.08 -6.46
C ILE A 141 2.28 9.54 -6.11
N PHE A 142 2.94 10.01 -5.05
CA PHE A 142 3.21 11.42 -4.83
C PHE A 142 4.49 11.79 -5.56
N ILE A 143 4.50 12.91 -6.25
CA ILE A 143 5.74 13.51 -6.73
C ILE A 143 5.71 15.02 -6.57
N ASP A 144 6.75 15.58 -5.97
CA ASP A 144 6.95 17.03 -5.88
C ASP A 144 8.17 17.43 -6.72
N ARG A 145 7.94 18.12 -7.84
CA ARG A 145 8.93 18.39 -8.88
C ARG A 145 9.55 19.77 -8.71
N ARG A 146 10.87 19.90 -8.85
CA ARG A 146 11.56 21.18 -8.70
C ARG A 146 11.13 22.24 -9.72
N LYS A 147 11.00 23.51 -9.28
CA LYS A 147 10.58 24.66 -10.13
C LYS A 147 11.48 24.96 -11.33
N ASN A 148 12.78 24.82 -11.15
CA ASN A 148 13.79 25.19 -12.15
C ASN A 148 14.54 23.97 -12.66
N SER A 149 13.83 22.86 -12.85
CA SER A 149 14.41 21.62 -13.36
C SER A 149 14.86 21.78 -14.80
N ALA A 150 16.04 22.37 -14.99
CA ALA A 150 16.73 22.40 -16.26
C ALA A 150 17.04 20.96 -16.67
N GLY A 151 16.16 20.35 -17.47
CA GLY A 151 16.33 19.00 -18.02
C GLY A 151 15.17 18.04 -17.76
N SER A 152 14.27 18.32 -16.81
CA SER A 152 13.12 17.42 -16.64
C SER A 152 11.97 17.83 -17.52
N GLY A 153 11.71 17.04 -18.55
CA GLY A 153 10.52 17.20 -19.38
C GLY A 153 9.25 16.84 -18.62
N ARG A 154 8.16 16.61 -19.36
CA ARG A 154 7.04 15.85 -18.80
C ARG A 154 7.50 14.44 -18.44
N ILE A 155 6.82 13.82 -17.48
CA ILE A 155 6.93 12.39 -17.21
C ILE A 155 6.29 11.65 -18.40
N GLN A 156 7.09 10.90 -19.16
CA GLN A 156 6.60 10.15 -20.32
C GLN A 156 5.60 9.06 -19.92
N GLY A 157 4.59 8.84 -20.76
CA GLY A 157 3.53 7.85 -20.52
C GLY A 157 2.48 8.25 -19.47
N LEU A 158 2.74 9.28 -18.64
CA LEU A 158 1.77 9.79 -17.69
C LEU A 158 0.62 10.50 -18.42
N MET A 159 -0.62 10.11 -18.11
CA MET A 159 -1.82 10.75 -18.64
C MET A 159 -2.23 11.95 -17.77
N ALA A 160 -2.79 12.98 -18.40
CA ALA A 160 -3.39 14.12 -17.71
C ALA A 160 -4.62 13.68 -16.89
N LYS A 161 -5.19 14.62 -16.13
CA LYS A 161 -6.39 14.36 -15.29
C LYS A 161 -7.58 13.82 -16.09
N ASP A 162 -7.69 14.23 -17.36
CA ASP A 162 -8.73 13.75 -18.29
C ASP A 162 -8.57 12.27 -18.67
N GLY A 163 -7.38 11.68 -18.47
CA GLY A 163 -7.04 10.31 -18.88
C GLY A 163 -6.88 10.13 -20.40
N THR A 164 -7.04 11.18 -21.20
CA THR A 164 -7.05 11.12 -22.67
C THR A 164 -5.82 11.77 -23.31
N SER A 165 -5.29 12.83 -22.70
CA SER A 165 -4.11 13.53 -23.20
C SER A 165 -2.87 13.20 -22.36
N PRO A 166 -1.65 13.25 -22.94
CA PRO A 166 -0.42 13.18 -22.16
C PRO A 166 -0.36 14.33 -21.15
N ALA A 167 0.08 14.06 -19.93
CA ALA A 167 0.28 15.09 -18.92
C ALA A 167 1.36 16.08 -19.39
N ALA A 168 1.05 17.38 -19.27
CA ALA A 168 2.04 18.42 -19.50
C ALA A 168 3.17 18.36 -18.46
N HIS A 169 4.31 18.97 -18.79
CA HIS A 169 5.36 19.23 -17.80
C HIS A 169 4.78 20.07 -16.64
N HIS A 170 5.26 19.81 -15.43
CA HIS A 170 4.75 20.39 -14.21
C HIS A 170 5.82 20.45 -13.13
N THR A 171 5.80 21.54 -12.38
CA THR A 171 6.61 21.78 -11.18
C THR A 171 5.68 21.84 -9.96
N GLY A 172 6.13 21.38 -8.81
CA GLY A 172 5.30 21.21 -7.62
C GLY A 172 4.67 19.82 -7.54
N VAL A 173 3.60 19.72 -6.73
CA VAL A 173 3.04 18.42 -6.32
C VAL A 173 2.01 17.85 -7.31
N ARG A 174 2.18 16.58 -7.66
CA ARG A 174 1.13 15.73 -8.26
C ARG A 174 0.88 14.49 -7.43
N TYR A 175 -0.39 14.10 -7.36
CA TYR A 175 -0.80 12.76 -6.96
C TYR A 175 -1.19 12.01 -8.23
N ILE A 176 -0.69 10.80 -8.37
CA ILE A 176 -0.78 10.00 -9.58
C ILE A 176 -1.31 8.62 -9.18
N LYS A 177 -2.19 8.05 -10.00
CA LYS A 177 -2.78 6.72 -9.75
C LYS A 177 -2.93 5.94 -11.05
N LYS A 178 -2.91 4.62 -10.94
CA LYS A 178 -3.38 3.74 -12.01
C LYS A 178 -4.89 3.89 -12.19
N ASP A 179 -5.29 3.95 -13.46
CA ASP A 179 -6.65 3.78 -13.93
C ASP A 179 -6.80 2.34 -14.44
N PHE A 180 -7.56 1.53 -13.71
CA PHE A 180 -7.77 0.13 -14.04
C PHE A 180 -8.59 -0.08 -15.32
N GLY A 181 -9.46 0.87 -15.68
CA GLY A 181 -10.29 0.77 -16.87
C GLY A 181 -9.50 1.01 -18.15
N THR A 182 -8.67 2.06 -18.16
CA THR A 182 -7.82 2.37 -19.31
C THR A 182 -6.47 1.65 -19.30
N LYS A 183 -6.12 0.98 -18.19
CA LYS A 183 -4.79 0.39 -17.95
C LYS A 183 -3.65 1.39 -18.18
N LYS A 184 -3.84 2.60 -17.68
CA LYS A 184 -2.85 3.69 -17.77
C LYS A 184 -2.66 4.31 -16.41
N VAL A 185 -1.57 5.05 -16.24
CA VAL A 185 -1.32 5.84 -15.05
C VAL A 185 -1.64 7.30 -15.36
N LYS A 186 -2.40 7.96 -14.48
CA LYS A 186 -2.88 9.32 -14.70
C LYS A 186 -2.74 10.20 -13.48
N VAL A 187 -2.70 11.51 -13.71
CA VAL A 187 -2.76 12.52 -12.65
C VAL A 187 -4.13 12.46 -11.98
N ALA A 188 -4.15 12.26 -10.66
CA ALA A 188 -5.34 12.34 -9.82
C ALA A 188 -5.52 13.76 -9.26
N LYS A 189 -4.45 14.34 -8.70
CA LYS A 189 -4.43 15.71 -8.17
C LYS A 189 -3.18 16.42 -8.66
N GLU A 190 -3.30 17.73 -8.84
CA GLU A 190 -2.20 18.60 -9.24
C GLU A 190 -2.32 19.87 -8.42
N MET A 191 -1.22 20.28 -7.82
CA MET A 191 -1.07 21.42 -6.93
C MET A 191 0.25 22.09 -7.25
N GLY A 192 0.39 23.36 -6.89
CA GLY A 192 1.69 24.03 -7.00
C GLY A 192 2.73 23.48 -6.02
N GLU A 193 3.81 24.23 -5.86
CA GLU A 193 4.86 23.94 -4.89
C GLU A 193 4.30 23.68 -3.49
N LYS A 194 4.80 22.62 -2.84
CA LYS A 194 4.70 22.47 -1.39
C LYS A 194 6.08 22.16 -0.84
N ASP A 195 6.22 22.28 0.47
CA ASP A 195 7.37 21.70 1.15
C ASP A 195 7.02 20.25 1.46
N ALA A 196 7.61 19.33 0.71
CA ALA A 196 7.32 17.91 0.82
C ALA A 196 7.91 17.28 2.11
N ASP A 197 8.91 17.92 2.73
CA ASP A 197 9.49 17.50 4.01
C ASP A 197 8.58 17.83 5.21
N LYS A 198 7.56 18.68 5.01
CA LYS A 198 6.57 18.97 6.06
C LYS A 198 5.66 17.77 6.33
N GLU A 199 5.48 17.49 7.61
CA GLU A 199 4.54 16.50 8.13
C GLU A 199 3.13 16.66 7.53
N GLU A 200 2.67 17.90 7.36
CA GLU A 200 1.37 18.19 6.73
C GLU A 200 1.27 17.65 5.30
N THR A 201 2.30 17.85 4.48
CA THR A 201 2.32 17.39 3.08
C THR A 201 2.34 15.87 3.01
N VAL A 202 3.19 15.24 3.84
CA VAL A 202 3.29 13.78 3.96
C VAL A 202 1.94 13.18 4.38
N THR A 203 1.36 13.73 5.45
CA THR A 203 0.10 13.24 6.03
C THR A 203 -1.05 13.39 5.04
N ALA A 204 -1.17 14.55 4.37
CA ALA A 204 -2.22 14.78 3.39
C ALA A 204 -2.17 13.79 2.22
N PHE A 205 -0.98 13.45 1.75
CA PHE A 205 -0.84 12.44 0.71
C PHE A 205 -1.14 11.03 1.22
N LEU A 206 -0.55 10.61 2.34
CA LEU A 206 -0.74 9.25 2.87
C LEU A 206 -2.20 8.99 3.24
N THR A 207 -2.91 9.98 3.81
CA THR A 207 -4.36 9.88 4.06
C THR A 207 -5.13 9.64 2.76
N TRP A 208 -4.83 10.40 1.71
CA TRP A 208 -5.47 10.18 0.41
C TRP A 208 -5.11 8.81 -0.19
N ALA A 209 -3.84 8.43 -0.16
CA ALA A 209 -3.38 7.19 -0.76
C ALA A 209 -3.95 5.95 -0.06
N PHE A 210 -3.99 5.95 1.28
CA PHE A 210 -4.55 4.83 2.03
C PHE A 210 -6.07 4.72 1.85
N GLN A 211 -6.77 5.85 1.72
CA GLN A 211 -8.19 5.83 1.36
C GLN A 211 -8.40 5.20 -0.02
N GLU A 212 -7.59 5.56 -1.02
CA GLU A 212 -7.66 4.95 -2.36
C GLU A 212 -7.37 3.44 -2.31
N CYS A 213 -6.37 3.01 -1.51
CA CYS A 213 -6.10 1.59 -1.30
C CYS A 213 -7.31 0.87 -0.69
N MET A 214 -7.90 1.43 0.36
CA MET A 214 -9.06 0.84 1.05
C MET A 214 -10.30 0.77 0.16
N ASP A 215 -10.56 1.82 -0.63
CA ASP A 215 -11.68 1.88 -1.57
C ASP A 215 -11.51 0.87 -2.71
N TRP A 216 -10.27 0.60 -3.11
CA TRP A 216 -9.95 -0.41 -4.11
C TRP A 216 -10.07 -1.84 -3.56
N ASP A 217 -9.41 -2.12 -2.43
CA ASP A 217 -9.49 -3.39 -1.71
C ASP A 217 -8.95 -3.24 -0.27
N ASN A 218 -9.81 -3.44 0.72
CA ASN A 218 -9.44 -3.30 2.14
C ASN A 218 -8.57 -4.45 2.68
N GLY A 219 -8.33 -5.50 1.90
CA GLY A 219 -7.40 -6.60 2.19
C GLY A 219 -6.10 -6.52 1.40
N ALA A 220 -5.88 -5.46 0.59
CA ALA A 220 -4.62 -5.29 -0.13
C ALA A 220 -3.43 -5.09 0.82
N GLN A 221 -2.32 -5.73 0.50
CA GLN A 221 -1.05 -5.50 1.17
C GLN A 221 -0.53 -4.11 0.81
N LEU A 222 -0.16 -3.34 1.83
CA LEU A 222 0.42 -2.02 1.64
C LEU A 222 1.95 -2.12 1.51
N LEU A 223 2.49 -1.56 0.43
CA LEU A 223 3.92 -1.32 0.25
C LEU A 223 4.16 0.19 0.23
N LEU A 224 4.93 0.69 1.18
CA LEU A 224 5.27 2.11 1.29
C LEU A 224 6.73 2.34 0.90
N HIS A 225 6.95 3.22 -0.07
CA HIS A 225 8.27 3.51 -0.64
C HIS A 225 8.54 5.02 -0.62
N PHE A 226 9.56 5.44 0.14
CA PHE A 226 10.04 6.81 0.14
C PHE A 226 11.29 6.95 -0.74
N SER A 227 11.36 7.99 -1.57
CA SER A 227 12.55 8.27 -2.37
C SER A 227 12.90 9.75 -2.26
N SER A 228 14.12 10.01 -1.81
CA SER A 228 14.76 11.32 -1.72
C SER A 228 16.25 11.09 -1.50
N HIS A 229 16.99 12.15 -1.21
CA HIS A 229 18.25 12.02 -0.47
C HIS A 229 18.03 11.32 0.87
N GLY A 230 19.08 10.67 1.37
CA GLY A 230 19.06 9.96 2.65
C GLY A 230 20.24 10.36 3.53
N GLY A 231 19.96 10.74 4.77
CA GLY A 231 20.98 10.99 5.80
C GLY A 231 21.03 9.95 6.91
N GLY A 232 20.15 8.95 6.89
CA GLY A 232 19.95 8.01 8.00
C GLY A 232 19.37 8.68 9.25
N TRP A 233 19.47 7.98 10.38
CA TRP A 233 19.23 8.59 11.69
C TRP A 233 20.49 9.36 12.10
N LYS A 234 20.31 10.61 12.53
CA LYS A 234 21.37 11.48 13.06
C LYS A 234 21.02 11.89 14.48
#